data_AF-A0A378W116-F1
#
_entry.id   AF-A0A378W116-F1
#
_cell.length_a   1.000
_cell.length_b   1.000
_cell.length_c   1.000
_cell.angle_alpha   90.00
_cell.angle_beta   90.00
_cell.angle_gamma   90.00
#
_symmetry.space_group_name_H-M   'P 1'
#
loop_
_entity.id
_entity.type
_entity.pdbx_description
1 polymer ?
#
loop_
_entity_poly.entity_id
_entity_poly.type
_entity_poly.pdbx_seq_one_letter_code
_entity_poly.pdbx_strand_id
1 'polypeptide(L)'
;MALFYPAVENMSSSVSSKTRYWVLALAAIVLDQWSKWAVLSSFQYRERVNAIPSFFDLTLVYNPGAAFSFLADQGGWQKYFFWCWRWR
;
A
#
# COMPACT_ATOMS: atom_id res chain seq x y z
N MET A 1 6.11 -53.86 -33.24
CA MET A 1 5.16 -53.75 -32.12
C MET A 1 5.95 -53.71 -30.81
N ALA A 2 6.25 -52.50 -30.36
CA ALA A 2 6.65 -52.17 -28.99
C ALA A 2 6.29 -50.69 -28.82
N LEU A 3 5.02 -50.43 -28.53
CA LEU A 3 4.56 -49.14 -28.02
C LEU A 3 4.83 -49.16 -26.53
N PHE A 4 5.65 -48.25 -26.02
CA PHE A 4 5.47 -47.80 -24.64
C PHE A 4 6.01 -46.38 -24.46
N TYR A 5 5.11 -45.52 -24.00
CA TYR A 5 5.13 -44.06 -24.02
C TYR A 5 6.14 -43.47 -23.02
N PRO A 6 6.80 -42.34 -23.32
CA PRO A 6 7.58 -41.64 -22.32
C PRO A 6 6.68 -40.81 -21.40
N ALA A 7 7.07 -40.80 -20.13
CA ALA A 7 6.90 -39.75 -19.13
C ALA A 7 5.47 -39.23 -18.83
N VAL A 8 4.96 -39.64 -17.67
CA VAL A 8 4.26 -38.68 -16.79
C VAL A 8 5.04 -38.67 -15.49
N GLU A 9 6.20 -38.00 -15.48
CA GLU A 9 6.81 -37.60 -14.23
C GLU A 9 5.81 -36.67 -13.54
N ASN A 10 5.30 -37.10 -12.39
CA ASN A 10 4.37 -36.34 -11.57
C ASN A 10 5.03 -35.03 -11.14
N MET A 11 4.84 -33.99 -11.93
CA MET A 11 5.34 -32.65 -11.66
C MET A 11 4.43 -31.99 -10.61
N SER A 12 4.51 -32.49 -9.37
CA SER A 12 3.97 -31.82 -8.18
C SER A 12 4.87 -30.62 -7.90
N SER A 13 4.68 -29.53 -8.65
CA SER A 13 5.32 -28.27 -8.33
C SER A 13 4.80 -27.82 -6.97
N SER A 14 5.67 -27.83 -5.95
CA SER A 14 5.36 -27.29 -4.63
C SER A 14 5.28 -25.76 -4.72
N VAL A 15 4.13 -25.26 -5.16
CA VAL A 15 3.89 -23.82 -5.20
C VAL A 15 3.97 -23.30 -3.76
N SER A 16 4.99 -22.48 -3.48
CA SER A 16 5.14 -21.82 -2.19
C SER A 16 3.92 -20.94 -1.93
N SER A 17 3.17 -21.28 -0.88
CA SER A 17 1.98 -20.52 -0.49
C SER A 17 2.37 -19.13 0.01
N LYS A 18 2.08 -18.10 -0.79
CA LYS A 18 2.30 -16.70 -0.42
C LYS A 18 1.17 -16.12 0.43
N THR A 19 0.22 -16.93 0.90
CA THR A 19 -0.97 -16.49 1.64
C THR A 19 -0.64 -15.60 2.83
N ARG A 20 0.43 -15.89 3.58
CA ARG A 20 0.85 -15.03 4.70
C ARG A 20 1.15 -13.59 4.29
N TYR A 21 1.74 -13.39 3.11
CA TYR A 21 2.06 -12.05 2.60
C TYR A 21 0.80 -11.31 2.16
N TRP A 22 -0.18 -12.02 1.60
CA TRP A 22 -1.49 -11.44 1.28
C TRP A 22 -2.27 -11.03 2.53
N VAL A 23 -2.23 -11.85 3.59
CA VAL A 23 -2.83 -11.49 4.88
C VAL A 23 -2.15 -10.26 5.48
N LEU A 24 -0.82 -10.19 5.46
CA LEU A 24 -0.08 -9.02 5.93
C LEU A 24 -0.39 -7.77 5.10
N ALA A 25 -0.48 -7.88 3.78
CA ALA A 25 -0.84 -6.76 2.91
C ALA A 25 -2.25 -6.25 3.20
N LEU A 26 -3.22 -7.15 3.37
CA LEU A 26 -4.59 -6.78 3.72
C LEU A 26 -4.66 -6.12 5.10
N ALA A 27 -3.97 -6.68 6.10
CA ALA A 27 -3.89 -6.09 7.43
C ALA A 27 -3.27 -4.69 7.40
N ALA A 28 -2.20 -4.49 6.62
CA ALA A 28 -1.58 -3.18 6.43
C ALA A 28 -2.53 -2.16 5.80
N ILE A 29 -3.31 -2.56 4.78
CA ILE A 29 -4.32 -1.69 4.15
C ILE A 29 -5.40 -1.31 5.17
N VAL A 30 -5.92 -2.27 5.94
CA VAL A 30 -6.96 -2.00 6.94
C VAL A 30 -6.44 -1.07 8.04
N LEU A 31 -5.23 -1.32 8.55
CA LEU A 31 -4.60 -0.47 9.57
C LEU A 31 -4.31 0.93 9.05
N ASP A 32 -3.85 1.06 7.80
CA ASP A 32 -3.64 2.36 7.14
C ASP A 32 -4.95 3.16 7.07
N GLN A 33 -6.03 2.57 6.57
CA GLN A 33 -7.32 3.26 6.45
C GLN A 33 -7.93 3.60 7.81
N TRP A 34 -7.84 2.69 8.78
CA TRP A 34 -8.36 2.93 10.13
C TRP A 34 -7.59 4.05 10.84
N SER A 35 -6.26 4.07 10.74
CA SER A 35 -5.42 5.13 11.31
C SER A 35 -5.76 6.51 10.74
N LYS A 36 -5.99 6.58 9.41
CA LYS A 36 -6.42 7.83 8.75
C LYS A 36 -7.77 8.30 9.26
N TRP A 37 -8.73 7.39 9.33
CA TRP A 37 -10.06 7.70 9.86
C TRP A 37 -9.98 8.23 11.29
N ALA A 38 -9.19 7.60 12.16
CA ALA A 38 -9.01 8.03 13.55
C ALA A 38 -8.39 9.43 13.67
N VAL A 39 -7.42 9.77 12.80
CA VAL A 39 -6.83 11.12 12.77
C VAL A 39 -7.85 12.14 12.24
N LEU A 40 -8.56 11.83 11.14
CA LEU A 40 -9.57 12.72 10.56
C LEU A 40 -10.74 12.99 11.52
N SER A 41 -11.09 12.03 12.38
CA SER A 41 -12.16 12.22 13.37
C SER A 41 -11.72 13.04 14.59
N SER A 42 -10.42 13.16 14.83
CA SER A 42 -9.88 13.70 16.08
C SER A 42 -9.07 14.99 15.91
N PHE A 43 -8.61 15.30 14.70
CA PHE A 43 -7.74 16.44 14.40
C PHE A 43 -8.43 17.43 13.47
N GLN A 44 -8.16 18.71 13.70
CA GLN A 44 -8.40 19.78 12.73
C GLN A 44 -7.24 19.88 11.73
N TYR A 45 -7.50 20.48 10.57
CA TYR A 45 -6.46 20.67 9.57
C TYR A 45 -5.29 21.49 10.13
N ARG A 46 -4.05 20.99 9.95
CA ARG A 46 -2.79 21.53 10.50
C ARG A 46 -2.69 21.55 12.03
N GLU A 47 -3.60 20.87 12.72
CA GLU A 47 -3.42 20.62 14.14
C GLU A 47 -2.21 19.72 14.36
N ARG A 48 -1.36 20.10 15.31
CA ARG A 48 -0.14 19.39 15.70
C ARG A 48 -0.27 18.95 17.16
N VAL A 49 -0.16 17.65 17.39
CA VAL A 49 -0.05 17.06 18.73
C VAL A 49 1.34 16.49 18.89
N ASN A 50 2.02 16.91 19.96
CA ASN A 50 3.29 16.33 20.31
C ASN A 50 3.06 15.01 21.05
N ALA A 51 3.23 13.89 20.35
CA ALA A 51 2.95 12.56 20.87
C ALA A 51 4.15 11.99 21.65
N ILE A 52 5.38 12.35 21.27
CA ILE A 52 6.59 12.10 22.07
C ILE A 52 7.36 13.42 22.19
N PRO A 53 7.47 13.98 23.41
CA PRO A 53 8.20 15.22 23.67
C PRO A 53 9.55 15.26 22.99
N SER A 54 9.77 16.31 22.20
CA SER A 54 11.03 16.58 21.48
C SER A 54 11.45 15.56 20.40
N PHE A 55 10.62 14.57 20.07
CA PHE A 55 10.95 13.54 19.09
C PHE A 55 9.89 13.34 18.01
N PHE A 56 8.61 13.27 18.38
CA PHE A 56 7.55 12.89 17.45
C PHE A 56 6.31 13.77 17.57
N ASP A 57 5.94 14.36 16.44
CA ASP A 57 4.74 15.17 16.28
C ASP A 57 3.80 14.51 15.28
N LEU A 58 2.53 14.37 15.68
CA LEU A 58 1.47 13.95 14.80
C LEU A 58 0.73 15.19 14.30
N THR A 59 0.75 15.43 12.99
CA THR A 59 0.11 16.59 12.36
C THR A 59 -0.78 16.15 11.21
N LEU A 60 -2.02 16.66 11.17
CA LEU A 60 -2.92 16.41 10.04
C LEU A 60 -2.60 17.37 8.89
N VAL A 61 -1.99 16.85 7.82
CA VAL A 61 -1.72 17.59 6.59
C VAL A 61 -2.12 16.76 5.37
N TYR A 62 -2.87 17.36 4.46
CA TYR A 62 -3.18 16.75 3.16
C TYR A 62 -2.00 16.92 2.21
N ASN A 63 -1.49 15.80 1.68
CA ASN A 63 -0.42 15.80 0.68
C ASN A 63 -1.00 15.79 -0.74
N PRO A 64 -0.96 16.91 -1.50
CA PRO A 64 -1.44 16.94 -2.87
C PRO A 64 -0.47 16.26 -3.88
N GLY A 65 0.65 15.72 -3.41
CA GLY A 65 1.70 15.15 -4.26
C GLY A 65 2.81 16.15 -4.60
N ALA A 66 3.08 17.14 -3.73
CA ALA A 66 4.05 18.20 -3.99
C ALA A 66 5.48 17.69 -4.28
N ALA A 67 5.86 16.55 -3.70
CA ALA A 67 7.15 15.91 -3.94
C ALA A 67 7.37 15.48 -5.40
N PHE A 68 6.30 15.32 -6.19
CA PHE A 68 6.34 14.93 -7.60
C PHE A 68 5.93 16.06 -8.54
N SER A 69 5.96 17.30 -8.07
CA SER A 69 5.65 18.50 -8.88
C SER A 69 6.56 18.62 -10.11
N PHE A 70 7.80 18.12 -10.07
CA PHE A 70 8.69 18.07 -11.23
C PHE A 70 8.16 17.17 -12.37
N LEU A 71 7.23 16.26 -12.08
CA LEU A 71 6.54 15.45 -13.07
C LEU A 71 5.23 16.07 -13.53
N ALA A 72 4.79 17.22 -13.01
CA ALA A 72 3.45 17.75 -13.27
C ALA A 72 3.19 18.00 -14.77
N ASP A 73 4.22 18.34 -15.55
CA ASP A 73 4.11 18.56 -17.00
C ASP A 73 4.09 17.27 -17.83
N GLN A 74 4.30 16.10 -17.21
CA GLN A 74 4.34 14.80 -17.88
C GLN A 74 2.92 14.22 -17.99
N GLY A 75 2.08 14.76 -18.86
CA GLY A 75 0.90 14.08 -19.43
C GLY A 75 -0.20 13.57 -18.48
N GLY A 76 -0.18 13.91 -17.19
CA GLY A 76 -1.27 13.62 -16.24
C GLY A 76 -1.42 12.15 -15.81
N TRP A 77 -0.45 11.26 -16.06
CA TRP A 77 -0.50 9.84 -15.65
C TRP A 77 -0.37 9.65 -14.13
N GLN A 78 0.23 10.63 -13.44
CA GLN A 78 0.49 10.63 -11.99
C GLN A 78 -0.80 10.39 -11.21
N LYS A 79 -1.93 10.91 -11.69
CA LYS A 79 -3.25 10.75 -11.04
C LYS A 79 -3.70 9.29 -10.98
N TYR A 80 -3.35 8.48 -11.99
CA TYR A 80 -3.68 7.06 -12.03
C TYR A 80 -2.67 6.23 -11.23
N PHE A 81 -1.38 6.59 -11.31
CA PHE A 81 -0.33 5.93 -10.53
C PHE A 81 -0.52 6.09 -9.02
N PHE A 82 -0.90 7.29 -8.56
CA PHE A 82 -1.17 7.56 -7.15
C PHE A 82 -2.64 7.37 -6.74
N TRP A 83 -3.46 6.75 -7.59
CA TRP A 83 -4.89 6.62 -7.32
C TRP A 83 -5.17 5.84 -6.03
N CYS A 84 -4.43 4.76 -5.77
CA CYS A 84 -4.54 4.00 -4.52
C CYS A 84 -3.99 4.75 -3.29
N TRP A 85 -3.26 5.85 -3.51
CA TRP A 85 -2.63 6.67 -2.46
C TRP A 85 -3.42 7.95 -2.17
N ARG A 86 -4.51 8.20 -2.90
CA ARG A 86 -5.33 9.40 -2.74
C ARG A 86 -6.08 9.34 -1.41
N TRP A 87 -5.55 10.03 -0.39
CA TRP A 87 -6.33 10.44 0.77
C TRP A 87 -7.55 11.22 0.27
N ARG A 88 -8.74 10.76 0.68
CA ARG A 88 -9.99 11.49 0.49
C ARG A 88 -10.46 12.00 1.83
#